data_AF-E9DRT8-F1
#
_entry.id   AF-E9DRT8-F1
#
_cell.length_a   1.000
_cell.length_b   1.000
_cell.length_c   1.000
_cell.angle_alpha   90.00
_cell.angle_beta   90.00
_cell.angle_gamma   90.00
#
_symmetry.space_group_name_H-M   'P 1'
#
loop_
_entity.id
_entity.type
_entity.pdbx_description
1 polymer ?
#
loop_
_entity_poly.entity_id
_entity_poly.type
_entity_poly.pdbx_seq_one_letter_code
_entity_poly.pdbx_strand_id
1 'polypeptide(L)'
;MLALPVALLGAIAAAKEHLDGLPAYHYNAPIKVECMNRSSETGEHIEKNDEIQWVPFPVCNETGKPLEFHYGYEGELNCTLDFVSDPFFHLLEFYIHSDAPMSCRLPARPPAHVEIIGEKPPVQEYVPLVFALAGTLQMSHMHISTHMNVLLHSMPKHHQRPHDSGVLDSAIAYSTSPLSHMEGTETARIIPGEPLPLKFSVRWFPTPALPKTEGRVEWRGLGGHIYATTVFYSLVSFGAGVVVAGMYTLGVVLPRRLKARSMGGATPLGYGLSSGGVGNGWGYTKKD
;
A
#
# COMPACT_ATOMS: atom_id res chain seq x y z
N MET A 1 10.30 14.56 56.19
CA MET A 1 10.32 14.62 54.72
C MET A 1 9.77 13.32 54.18
N LEU A 2 8.64 13.38 53.46
CA LEU A 2 8.18 12.54 52.34
C LEU A 2 6.65 12.48 52.36
N ALA A 3 6.05 13.52 51.79
CA ALA A 3 4.67 13.51 51.34
C ALA A 3 4.64 12.87 49.94
N LEU A 4 3.84 11.81 49.78
CA LEU A 4 3.51 11.20 48.49
C LEU A 4 2.47 12.08 47.78
N PRO A 5 2.68 12.55 46.53
CA PRO A 5 1.60 13.16 45.78
C PRO A 5 0.79 12.06 45.07
N VAL A 6 -0.51 12.00 45.37
CA VAL A 6 -1.48 11.23 44.60
C VAL A 6 -1.71 11.98 43.29
N ALA A 7 -1.20 11.45 42.18
CA ALA A 7 -1.48 11.96 40.85
C ALA A 7 -2.89 11.53 40.42
N LEU A 8 -3.79 12.50 40.35
CA LEU A 8 -5.14 12.35 39.81
C LEU A 8 -5.03 12.16 38.28
N LEU A 9 -5.11 10.92 37.80
CA LEU A 9 -5.29 10.62 36.38
C LEU A 9 -6.76 10.87 36.02
N GLY A 10 -7.05 12.07 35.52
CA GLY A 10 -8.32 12.38 34.88
C GLY A 10 -8.44 11.57 33.59
N ALA A 11 -9.35 10.61 33.57
CA ALA A 11 -9.76 9.92 32.34
C ALA A 11 -10.51 10.93 31.46
N ILE A 12 -9.85 11.45 30.43
CA ILE A 12 -10.52 12.11 29.32
C ILE A 12 -11.22 10.99 28.54
N ALA A 13 -12.50 10.80 28.81
CA ALA A 13 -13.36 10.01 27.95
C ALA A 13 -13.43 10.72 26.59
N ALA A 14 -12.74 10.16 25.59
CA ALA A 14 -12.89 10.57 24.21
C ALA A 14 -14.37 10.41 23.83
N ALA A 15 -15.03 11.54 23.51
CA ALA A 15 -16.34 11.54 22.93
C ALA A 15 -16.28 10.76 21.61
N LYS A 16 -16.76 9.52 21.64
CA LYS A 16 -17.01 8.74 20.43
C LYS A 16 -18.25 9.37 19.79
N GLU A 17 -18.04 10.29 18.85
CA GLU A 17 -19.14 10.88 18.09
C GLU A 17 -20.03 9.77 17.52
N HIS A 18 -21.33 10.04 17.47
CA HIS A 18 -22.39 9.14 17.05
C HIS A 18 -22.34 8.87 15.53
N LEU A 19 -21.25 8.26 15.05
CA LEU A 19 -21.03 7.89 13.66
C LEU A 19 -21.96 6.75 13.19
N ASP A 20 -22.60 6.05 14.13
CA ASP A 20 -23.44 4.87 13.85
C ASP A 20 -24.77 5.23 13.16
N GLY A 21 -25.23 6.49 13.25
CA GLY A 21 -26.48 6.96 12.63
C GLY A 21 -26.34 7.62 11.26
N LEU A 22 -25.11 7.83 10.77
CA LEU A 22 -24.88 8.54 9.51
C LEU A 22 -25.10 7.62 8.30
N PRO A 23 -25.60 8.17 7.17
CA PRO A 23 -25.88 7.40 5.97
C PRO A 23 -24.59 6.82 5.39
N ALA A 24 -24.67 5.58 4.90
CA ALA A 24 -23.57 4.85 4.27
C ALA A 24 -24.02 4.38 2.89
N TYR A 25 -23.09 4.29 1.94
CA TYR A 25 -23.39 3.78 0.62
C TYR A 25 -23.74 2.30 0.69
N HIS A 26 -24.78 1.91 -0.04
CA HIS A 26 -25.04 0.51 -0.33
C HIS A 26 -24.22 0.07 -1.54
N TYR A 27 -23.99 -1.25 -1.67
CA TYR A 27 -23.37 -1.81 -2.86
C TYR A 27 -24.10 -1.35 -4.13
N ASN A 28 -23.34 -0.95 -5.14
CA ASN A 28 -23.82 -0.43 -6.41
C ASN A 28 -24.63 0.88 -6.32
N ALA A 29 -24.54 1.62 -5.20
CA ALA A 29 -25.12 2.96 -5.14
C ALA A 29 -24.34 3.93 -6.04
N PRO A 30 -25.03 4.81 -6.79
CA PRO A 30 -24.38 5.77 -7.68
C PRO A 30 -23.73 6.91 -6.89
N ILE A 31 -22.51 7.27 -7.28
CA ILE A 31 -21.70 8.36 -6.72
C ILE A 31 -21.40 9.32 -7.86
N LYS A 32 -21.94 10.53 -7.77
CA LYS A 32 -21.78 11.56 -8.80
C LYS A 32 -20.44 12.28 -8.66
N VAL A 33 -19.78 12.50 -9.78
CA VAL A 33 -18.52 13.26 -9.83
C VAL A 33 -18.82 14.75 -10.03
N GLU A 34 -18.30 15.57 -9.13
CA GLU A 34 -18.33 17.04 -9.26
C GLU A 34 -16.91 17.56 -9.46
N CYS A 35 -16.69 18.37 -10.48
CA CYS A 35 -15.40 18.95 -10.81
C CYS A 35 -15.37 20.45 -10.55
N MET A 36 -14.19 20.95 -10.21
CA MET A 36 -13.99 22.37 -9.99
C MET A 36 -14.15 23.12 -11.31
N ASN A 37 -14.97 24.18 -11.30
CA ASN A 37 -15.11 25.03 -12.47
C ASN A 37 -13.90 25.96 -12.59
N ARG A 38 -13.28 26.00 -13.76
CA ARG A 38 -12.07 26.80 -14.02
C ARG A 38 -12.25 27.70 -15.23
N SER A 39 -11.58 28.84 -15.22
CA SER A 39 -11.47 29.74 -16.36
C SER A 39 -10.57 29.12 -17.43
N SER A 40 -11.03 29.08 -18.68
CA SER A 40 -10.26 28.55 -19.80
C SER A 40 -9.08 29.43 -20.22
N GLU A 41 -9.09 30.71 -19.87
CA GLU A 41 -8.03 31.65 -20.25
C GLU A 41 -6.83 31.62 -19.29
N THR A 42 -7.09 31.42 -17.99
CA THR A 42 -6.06 31.50 -16.94
C THR A 42 -5.82 30.18 -16.21
N GLY A 43 -6.73 29.21 -16.32
CA GLY A 43 -6.70 27.98 -15.54
C GLY A 43 -7.10 28.16 -14.05
N GLU A 44 -7.44 29.37 -13.63
CA GLU A 44 -7.84 29.68 -12.25
C GLU A 44 -9.26 29.15 -11.94
N HIS A 45 -9.52 28.82 -10.67
CA HIS A 45 -10.84 28.38 -10.24
C HIS A 45 -11.83 29.56 -10.21
N ILE A 46 -13.08 29.29 -10.57
CA ILE A 46 -14.15 30.28 -10.52
C ILE A 46 -14.78 30.22 -9.13
N GLU A 47 -14.87 31.38 -8.48
CA GLU A 47 -15.50 31.52 -7.17
C GLU A 47 -16.91 32.11 -7.30
N LYS A 48 -17.83 31.62 -6.47
CA LYS A 48 -19.18 32.17 -6.32
C LYS A 48 -19.47 32.32 -4.83
N ASN A 49 -19.69 33.55 -4.37
CA ASN A 49 -19.91 33.88 -2.95
C ASN A 49 -18.75 33.46 -2.03
N ASP A 50 -17.51 33.73 -2.43
CA ASP A 50 -16.27 33.35 -1.70
C ASP A 50 -16.08 31.82 -1.51
N GLU A 51 -16.82 31.01 -2.26
CA GLU A 51 -16.67 29.56 -2.33
C GLU A 51 -16.31 29.11 -3.74
N ILE A 52 -15.45 28.10 -3.85
CA ILE A 52 -15.08 27.46 -5.12
C ILE A 52 -16.33 26.86 -5.76
N GLN A 53 -16.56 27.17 -7.04
CA GLN A 53 -17.68 26.61 -7.79
C GLN A 53 -17.37 25.17 -8.23
N TRP A 54 -18.29 24.26 -7.91
CA TRP A 54 -18.26 22.87 -8.37
C TRP A 54 -19.39 22.62 -9.36
N VAL A 55 -19.07 21.97 -10.46
CA VAL A 55 -19.99 21.62 -11.55
C VAL A 55 -19.95 20.11 -11.80
N PRO A 56 -21.03 19.47 -12.24
CA PRO A 56 -20.99 18.05 -12.57
C PRO A 56 -19.99 17.78 -13.70
N PHE A 57 -19.41 16.59 -13.71
CA PHE A 57 -18.57 16.14 -14.82
C PHE A 57 -19.34 16.23 -16.17
N PRO A 58 -18.67 16.53 -17.29
CA PRO A 58 -19.31 16.56 -18.60
C PRO A 58 -20.12 15.28 -18.90
N VAL A 59 -21.17 15.43 -19.69
CA VAL A 59 -22.09 14.32 -19.99
C VAL A 59 -21.39 13.29 -20.89
N CYS A 60 -21.42 12.02 -20.49
CA CYS A 60 -20.95 10.90 -21.29
C CYS A 60 -22.02 10.51 -22.31
N ASN A 61 -21.65 10.28 -23.57
CA ASN A 61 -22.59 9.91 -24.63
C ASN A 61 -23.24 8.54 -24.39
N GLU A 62 -22.49 7.58 -23.84
CA GLU A 62 -22.96 6.22 -23.62
C GLU A 62 -24.11 6.15 -22.60
N THR A 63 -24.07 7.01 -21.56
CA THR A 63 -25.06 7.00 -20.47
C THR A 63 -26.05 8.16 -20.56
N GLY A 64 -25.74 9.20 -21.34
CA GLY A 64 -26.50 10.46 -21.37
C GLY A 64 -26.50 11.19 -20.02
N LYS A 65 -25.57 10.86 -19.13
CA LYS A 65 -25.44 11.45 -17.78
C LYS A 65 -23.99 11.87 -17.51
N PRO A 66 -23.77 12.78 -16.55
CA PRO A 66 -22.43 13.02 -15.98
C PRO A 66 -21.77 11.71 -15.55
N LEU A 67 -20.44 11.73 -15.41
CA LEU A 67 -19.70 10.58 -14.90
C LEU A 67 -20.17 10.21 -13.49
N GLU A 68 -20.56 8.96 -13.31
CA GLU A 68 -21.00 8.39 -12.03
C GLU A 68 -20.26 7.06 -11.78
N PHE A 69 -19.67 6.93 -10.60
CA PHE A 69 -19.09 5.67 -10.15
C PHE A 69 -20.09 4.91 -9.28
N HIS A 70 -19.98 3.59 -9.26
CA HIS A 70 -20.86 2.75 -8.45
C HIS A 70 -20.08 2.22 -7.24
N TYR A 71 -20.63 2.39 -6.04
CA TYR A 71 -19.97 2.00 -4.80
C TYR A 71 -19.68 0.50 -4.76
N GLY A 72 -18.41 0.12 -4.58
CA GLY A 72 -17.98 -1.28 -4.49
C GLY A 72 -18.03 -2.07 -5.81
N TYR A 73 -18.36 -1.43 -6.94
CA TYR A 73 -18.36 -2.07 -8.25
C TYR A 73 -17.02 -1.83 -8.95
N GLU A 74 -16.29 -2.92 -9.21
CA GLU A 74 -15.06 -2.90 -10.00
C GLU A 74 -15.35 -3.23 -11.45
N GLY A 75 -14.77 -2.46 -12.38
CA GLY A 75 -14.97 -2.69 -13.80
C GLY A 75 -14.43 -1.57 -14.67
N GLU A 76 -14.62 -1.73 -15.98
CA GLU A 76 -14.30 -0.71 -16.98
C GLU A 76 -15.54 0.11 -17.31
N LEU A 77 -15.39 1.42 -17.34
CA LEU A 77 -16.44 2.38 -17.68
C LEU A 77 -15.96 3.23 -18.87
N ASN A 78 -16.73 3.23 -19.94
CA ASN A 78 -16.48 4.06 -21.11
C ASN A 78 -17.32 5.33 -21.03
N CYS A 79 -16.69 6.48 -21.22
CA CYS A 79 -17.33 7.79 -21.25
C CYS A 79 -16.70 8.61 -22.37
N THR A 80 -17.44 8.74 -23.47
CA THR A 80 -17.05 9.57 -24.60
C THR A 80 -17.69 10.94 -24.45
N LEU A 81 -16.85 11.98 -24.52
CA LEU A 81 -17.30 13.36 -24.60
C LEU A 81 -17.49 13.72 -26.08
N ASP A 82 -18.74 13.93 -26.51
CA ASP A 82 -19.06 14.11 -27.93
C ASP A 82 -18.44 15.36 -28.56
N PHE A 83 -18.29 16.42 -27.77
CA PHE A 83 -17.86 17.71 -28.27
C PHE A 83 -16.89 18.37 -27.30
N VAL A 84 -15.61 18.42 -27.68
CA VAL A 84 -14.59 19.23 -27.01
C VAL A 84 -14.71 20.66 -27.52
N SER A 85 -15.34 21.52 -26.73
CA SER A 85 -15.39 22.96 -27.02
C SER A 85 -14.01 23.60 -26.96
N ASP A 86 -13.80 24.70 -27.69
CA ASP A 86 -12.55 25.48 -27.67
C ASP A 86 -12.10 25.92 -26.25
N PRO A 87 -12.98 26.42 -25.36
CA PRO A 87 -12.60 26.69 -23.96
C PRO A 87 -12.14 25.44 -23.20
N PHE A 88 -12.77 24.29 -23.45
CA PHE A 88 -12.39 23.04 -22.81
C PHE A 88 -11.07 22.50 -23.36
N PHE A 89 -10.80 22.69 -24.65
CA PHE A 89 -9.51 22.36 -25.26
C PHE A 89 -8.37 23.11 -24.56
N HIS A 90 -8.50 24.42 -24.34
CA HIS A 90 -7.51 25.20 -23.59
C HIS A 90 -7.36 24.76 -22.13
N LEU A 91 -8.44 24.36 -21.46
CA LEU A 91 -8.36 23.76 -20.12
C LEU A 91 -7.57 22.44 -20.12
N LEU A 92 -7.75 21.60 -21.13
CA LEU A 92 -6.98 20.35 -21.27
C LEU A 92 -5.47 20.61 -21.40
N GLU A 93 -5.07 21.73 -22.01
CA GLU A 93 -3.65 22.14 -22.09
C GLU A 93 -3.06 22.34 -20.69
N PHE A 94 -3.75 23.13 -19.84
CA PHE A 94 -3.34 23.32 -18.44
C PHE A 94 -3.30 22.02 -17.65
N TYR A 95 -4.24 21.10 -17.93
CA TYR A 95 -4.34 19.82 -17.22
C TYR A 95 -3.19 18.88 -17.58
N ILE A 96 -2.84 18.81 -18.86
CA ILE A 96 -1.74 17.97 -19.36
C ILE A 96 -0.38 18.50 -18.88
N HIS A 97 -0.20 19.82 -18.86
CA HIS A 97 1.01 20.43 -18.32
C HIS A 97 1.09 20.37 -16.79
N SER A 98 0.02 19.94 -16.11
CA SER A 98 -0.09 19.92 -14.65
C SER A 98 0.03 21.30 -13.99
N ASP A 99 -0.15 22.38 -14.75
CA ASP A 99 -0.20 23.76 -14.24
C ASP A 99 -1.44 23.96 -13.35
N ALA A 100 -2.55 23.34 -13.76
CA ALA A 100 -3.78 23.27 -12.98
C ALA A 100 -4.32 21.83 -13.06
N PRO A 101 -4.33 21.02 -11.99
CA PRO A 101 -4.90 19.69 -12.08
C PRO A 101 -6.43 19.74 -12.25
N MET A 102 -6.98 18.77 -12.99
CA MET A 102 -8.43 18.51 -13.05
C MET A 102 -8.88 17.93 -11.70
N SER A 103 -9.17 18.84 -10.78
CA SER A 103 -9.62 18.52 -9.42
C SER A 103 -11.13 18.35 -9.39
N CYS A 104 -11.56 17.15 -9.03
CA CYS A 104 -12.95 16.81 -8.78
C CYS A 104 -13.11 16.33 -7.33
N ARG A 105 -14.35 16.04 -6.95
CA ARG A 105 -14.73 15.57 -5.63
C ARG A 105 -15.90 14.62 -5.72
N LEU A 106 -15.97 13.74 -4.75
CA LEU A 106 -17.02 12.74 -4.58
C LEU A 106 -17.66 12.93 -3.21
N PRO A 107 -18.99 12.82 -3.07
CA PRO A 107 -19.62 12.84 -1.77
C PRO A 107 -19.16 11.62 -0.94
N ALA A 108 -18.60 11.84 0.24
CA ALA A 108 -18.08 10.76 1.10
C ALA A 108 -19.19 9.79 1.54
N ARG A 109 -20.40 10.32 1.71
CA ARG A 109 -21.62 9.60 2.11
C ARG A 109 -22.79 10.00 1.21
N PRO A 110 -23.80 9.14 1.04
CA PRO A 110 -25.02 9.52 0.33
C PRO A 110 -25.78 10.60 1.11
N PRO A 111 -26.63 11.38 0.42
CA PRO A 111 -27.40 12.44 1.06
C PRO A 111 -28.30 11.87 2.16
N ALA A 112 -28.42 12.60 3.28
CA ALA A 112 -29.31 12.22 4.36
C ALA A 112 -30.77 12.30 3.86
N HIS A 113 -31.50 11.19 3.94
CA HIS A 113 -32.91 11.13 3.53
C HIS A 113 -33.88 11.46 4.67
N VAL A 114 -33.39 11.50 5.91
CA VAL A 114 -34.20 11.73 7.11
C VAL A 114 -33.63 12.96 7.82
N GLU A 115 -34.40 14.03 7.82
CA GLU A 115 -34.14 15.21 8.63
C GLU A 115 -34.87 15.04 9.98
N ILE A 116 -34.12 15.04 11.08
CA ILE A 116 -34.71 14.98 12.42
C ILE A 116 -35.19 16.38 12.78
N ILE A 117 -36.47 16.51 13.10
CA ILE A 117 -37.09 17.79 13.46
C ILE A 117 -36.37 18.38 14.68
N GLY A 118 -35.71 19.53 14.50
CA GLY A 118 -34.97 20.23 15.55
C GLY A 118 -33.44 20.04 15.51
N GLU A 119 -32.92 19.21 14.61
CA GLU A 119 -31.48 19.01 14.40
C GLU A 119 -31.05 19.53 13.02
N LYS A 120 -29.89 20.19 12.95
CA LYS A 120 -29.31 20.64 11.67
C LYS A 120 -28.84 19.40 10.90
N PRO A 121 -29.17 19.26 9.59
CA PRO A 121 -28.69 18.13 8.81
C PRO A 121 -27.15 18.09 8.81
N PRO A 122 -26.55 16.89 8.82
CA PRO A 122 -25.11 16.75 8.78
C PRO A 122 -24.56 17.41 7.52
N VAL A 123 -23.44 18.11 7.66
CA VAL A 123 -22.76 18.75 6.53
C VAL A 123 -22.25 17.66 5.58
N GLN A 124 -22.47 17.85 4.29
CA GLN A 124 -21.98 16.90 3.27
C GLN A 124 -20.44 16.95 3.21
N GLU A 125 -19.82 15.84 3.58
CA GLU A 125 -18.38 15.63 3.43
C GLU A 125 -18.05 15.22 1.99
N TYR A 126 -16.92 15.71 1.48
CA TYR A 126 -16.44 15.42 0.14
C TYR A 126 -15.01 14.87 0.17
N VAL A 127 -14.78 13.83 -0.63
CA VAL A 127 -13.48 13.23 -0.89
C VAL A 127 -12.91 13.82 -2.18
N PRO A 128 -11.69 14.35 -2.19
CA PRO A 128 -11.07 14.84 -3.41
C PRO A 128 -10.77 13.69 -4.36
N LEU A 129 -11.00 13.90 -5.65
CA LEU A 129 -10.65 13.02 -6.76
C LEU A 129 -9.90 13.86 -7.80
N VAL A 130 -8.60 13.62 -7.94
CA VAL A 130 -7.79 14.32 -8.95
C VAL A 130 -7.62 13.42 -10.16
N PHE A 131 -7.86 13.95 -11.36
CA PHE A 131 -7.54 13.30 -12.63
C PHE A 131 -6.19 13.80 -13.13
N ALA A 132 -5.16 12.96 -13.01
CA ALA A 132 -3.84 13.23 -13.59
C ALA A 132 -3.83 12.80 -15.05
N LEU A 133 -4.05 13.76 -15.95
CA LEU A 133 -4.06 13.53 -17.40
C LEU A 133 -2.64 13.62 -17.97
N ALA A 134 -2.24 12.60 -18.72
CA ALA A 134 -1.01 12.56 -19.48
C ALA A 134 -1.32 12.75 -20.96
N GLY A 135 -0.48 13.54 -21.61
CA GLY A 135 -0.59 13.83 -23.02
C GLY A 135 0.62 14.58 -23.54
N THR A 136 0.59 14.89 -24.83
CA THR A 136 1.57 15.78 -25.47
C THR A 136 0.85 16.87 -26.23
N LEU A 137 1.34 18.10 -26.07
CA LEU A 137 0.83 19.25 -26.80
C LEU A 137 1.59 19.40 -28.12
N GLN A 138 0.85 19.65 -29.21
CA GLN A 138 1.41 20.16 -30.46
C GLN A 138 0.71 21.46 -30.86
N MET A 139 1.27 22.18 -31.83
CA MET A 139 0.76 23.51 -32.23
C MET A 139 -0.71 23.53 -32.69
N SER A 140 -1.25 22.42 -33.19
CA SER A 140 -2.59 22.36 -33.79
C SER A 140 -3.49 21.25 -33.24
N HIS A 141 -2.96 20.38 -32.39
CA HIS A 141 -3.67 19.25 -31.80
C HIS A 141 -2.93 18.78 -30.57
N MET A 142 -3.62 18.07 -29.69
CA MET A 142 -3.00 17.41 -28.55
C MET A 142 -3.25 15.91 -28.62
N HIS A 143 -2.30 15.13 -28.10
CA HIS A 143 -2.48 13.70 -27.88
C HIS A 143 -2.78 13.47 -26.41
N ILE A 144 -3.94 12.91 -26.10
CA ILE A 144 -4.36 12.60 -24.73
C ILE A 144 -4.39 11.09 -24.56
N SER A 145 -3.85 10.60 -23.44
CA SER A 145 -4.04 9.20 -23.04
C SER A 145 -5.48 8.98 -22.60
N THR A 146 -6.20 8.13 -23.33
CA THR A 146 -7.64 7.88 -23.14
C THR A 146 -7.94 6.90 -22.02
N HIS A 147 -6.97 6.04 -21.69
CA HIS A 147 -7.10 5.05 -20.64
C HIS A 147 -6.68 5.63 -19.28
N MET A 148 -7.59 5.63 -18.33
CA MET A 148 -7.38 6.09 -16.97
C MET A 148 -7.67 4.99 -15.95
N ASN A 149 -6.79 4.84 -14.98
CA ASN A 149 -7.05 4.03 -13.80
C ASN A 149 -7.66 4.92 -12.71
N VAL A 150 -8.72 4.44 -12.07
CA VAL A 150 -9.37 5.10 -10.94
C VAL A 150 -9.28 4.19 -9.73
N LEU A 151 -8.69 4.67 -8.65
CA LEU A 151 -8.54 3.96 -7.40
C LEU A 151 -9.43 4.61 -6.34
N LEU A 152 -10.30 3.81 -5.73
CA LEU A 152 -11.25 4.25 -4.72
C LEU A 152 -11.06 3.46 -3.44
N HIS A 153 -10.88 4.14 -2.32
CA HIS A 153 -10.76 3.54 -1.00
C HIS A 153 -12.06 3.74 -0.23
N SER A 154 -12.53 2.66 0.36
CA SER A 154 -13.72 2.66 1.20
C SER A 154 -13.37 2.22 2.62
N MET A 155 -14.17 2.69 3.58
CA MET A 155 -14.18 2.22 4.95
C MET A 155 -15.48 1.45 5.20
N PRO A 156 -15.43 0.11 5.30
CA PRO A 156 -16.61 -0.69 5.54
C PRO A 156 -17.16 -0.45 6.96
N LYS A 157 -18.47 -0.23 7.08
CA LYS A 157 -19.15 -0.12 8.40
C LYS A 157 -19.21 -1.48 9.09
N HIS A 158 -19.33 -2.56 8.31
CA HIS A 158 -19.31 -3.94 8.78
C HIS A 158 -18.22 -4.69 7.98
N HIS A 159 -17.31 -5.38 8.67
CA HIS A 159 -16.12 -5.99 8.05
C HIS A 159 -16.36 -7.40 7.48
N GLN A 160 -17.61 -7.78 7.16
CA GLN A 160 -17.93 -9.20 7.02
C GLN A 160 -18.28 -9.64 5.61
N ARG A 161 -18.77 -8.75 4.71
CA ARG A 161 -19.19 -9.15 3.35
C ARG A 161 -18.85 -8.14 2.25
N PRO A 162 -18.66 -8.59 0.99
CA PRO A 162 -18.45 -7.74 -0.19
C PRO A 162 -19.59 -6.76 -0.53
N HIS A 163 -20.74 -6.87 0.13
CA HIS A 163 -21.91 -6.01 -0.05
C HIS A 163 -22.19 -5.13 1.17
N ASP A 164 -21.22 -5.02 2.09
CA ASP A 164 -21.40 -4.20 3.28
C ASP A 164 -21.43 -2.71 2.94
N SER A 165 -22.32 -2.00 3.63
CA SER A 165 -22.43 -0.57 3.51
C SER A 165 -21.16 0.10 4.03
N GLY A 166 -20.71 1.17 3.39
CA GLY A 166 -19.55 1.90 3.88
C GLY A 166 -19.48 3.35 3.41
N VAL A 167 -18.37 3.98 3.74
CA VAL A 167 -18.09 5.39 3.48
C VAL A 167 -16.91 5.46 2.53
N LEU A 168 -16.93 6.40 1.59
CA LEU A 168 -15.79 6.67 0.73
C LEU A 168 -14.76 7.48 1.53
N ASP A 169 -13.50 7.06 1.50
CA ASP A 169 -12.42 7.69 2.26
C ASP A 169 -11.49 8.51 1.36
N SER A 170 -10.97 7.88 0.30
CA SER A 170 -9.99 8.50 -0.60
C SER A 170 -10.15 8.03 -2.04
N ALA A 171 -9.77 8.88 -2.99
CA ALA A 171 -9.95 8.65 -4.42
C ALA A 171 -8.82 9.30 -5.23
N ILE A 172 -8.37 8.63 -6.30
CA ILE A 172 -7.42 9.19 -7.25
C ILE A 172 -7.63 8.58 -8.64
N ALA A 173 -7.43 9.38 -9.69
CA ALA A 173 -7.44 8.91 -11.06
C ALA A 173 -6.17 9.37 -11.80
N TYR A 174 -5.62 8.49 -12.63
CA TYR A 174 -4.45 8.82 -13.44
C TYR A 174 -4.49 8.11 -14.78
N SER A 175 -4.06 8.81 -15.82
CA SER A 175 -3.93 8.22 -17.15
C SER A 175 -2.71 7.30 -17.24
N THR A 176 -2.84 6.20 -17.95
CA THR A 176 -1.74 5.28 -18.21
C THR A 176 -1.13 5.55 -19.58
N SER A 177 0.08 6.11 -19.59
CA SER A 177 0.83 6.33 -20.84
C SER A 177 1.10 4.99 -21.55
N PRO A 178 0.92 4.90 -22.89
CA PRO A 178 1.34 3.75 -23.66
C PRO A 178 2.86 3.80 -23.84
N LEU A 179 3.62 3.47 -22.79
CA LEU A 179 5.07 3.27 -22.90
C LEU A 179 5.42 1.94 -23.61
N SER A 180 4.43 1.21 -24.11
CA SER A 180 4.64 0.05 -24.96
C SER A 180 4.76 0.50 -26.41
N HIS A 181 5.93 0.32 -27.01
CA HIS A 181 6.16 0.27 -28.46
C HIS A 181 5.36 -0.85 -29.19
N MET A 182 4.26 -1.32 -28.60
CA MET A 182 3.38 -2.35 -29.12
C MET A 182 2.08 -1.66 -29.55
N GLU A 183 1.78 -1.85 -30.83
CA GLU A 183 0.61 -1.45 -31.59
C GLU A 183 -0.70 -1.58 -30.78
N GLY A 184 -1.31 -0.44 -30.43
CA GLY A 184 -2.50 -0.38 -29.57
C GLY A 184 -2.65 1.00 -28.93
N THR A 185 -2.97 2.01 -29.74
CA THR A 185 -3.01 3.42 -29.38
C THR A 185 -4.15 3.74 -28.39
N GLU A 186 -3.91 3.63 -27.09
CA GLU A 186 -4.73 4.24 -26.02
C GLU A 186 -4.45 5.77 -25.90
N THR A 187 -4.04 6.41 -27.00
CA THR A 187 -3.87 7.85 -27.12
C THR A 187 -4.73 8.36 -28.27
N ALA A 188 -5.58 9.35 -27.99
CA ALA A 188 -6.39 10.00 -28.98
C ALA A 188 -5.74 11.33 -29.37
N ARG A 189 -5.68 11.60 -30.68
CA ARG A 189 -5.43 12.94 -31.21
C ARG A 189 -6.72 13.72 -31.12
N ILE A 190 -6.67 14.93 -30.57
CA ILE A 190 -7.83 15.79 -30.35
C ILE A 190 -7.58 17.17 -30.96
N ILE A 191 -8.61 17.69 -31.63
CA ILE A 191 -8.75 19.06 -32.14
C ILE A 191 -10.08 19.63 -31.59
N PRO A 192 -10.23 20.94 -31.39
CA PRO A 192 -11.53 21.52 -31.02
C PRO A 192 -12.65 21.06 -31.95
N GLY A 193 -13.74 20.57 -31.36
CA GLY A 193 -14.91 20.03 -32.05
C GLY A 193 -14.89 18.51 -32.29
N GLU A 194 -13.79 17.81 -31.99
CA GLU A 194 -13.72 16.34 -32.04
C GLU A 194 -14.16 15.70 -30.71
N PRO A 195 -14.63 14.44 -30.74
CA PRO A 195 -14.98 13.71 -29.53
C PRO A 195 -13.74 13.20 -28.78
N LEU A 196 -13.81 13.17 -27.45
CA LEU A 196 -12.77 12.62 -26.57
C LEU A 196 -13.27 11.33 -25.91
N PRO A 197 -12.83 10.15 -26.38
CA PRO A 197 -13.20 8.87 -25.75
C PRO A 197 -12.34 8.63 -24.51
N LEU A 198 -12.96 8.57 -23.33
CA LEU A 198 -12.27 8.22 -22.08
C LEU A 198 -12.69 6.83 -21.61
N LYS A 199 -11.71 6.03 -21.21
CA LYS A 199 -11.93 4.70 -20.60
C LYS A 199 -11.40 4.73 -19.17
N PHE A 200 -12.25 4.37 -18.22
CA PHE A 200 -11.92 4.35 -16.81
C PHE A 200 -11.89 2.91 -16.28
N SER A 201 -10.74 2.45 -15.81
CA SER A 201 -10.59 1.18 -15.09
C SER A 201 -10.71 1.45 -13.60
N VAL A 202 -11.86 1.11 -13.02
CA VAL A 202 -12.20 1.42 -11.63
C VAL A 202 -11.85 0.24 -10.71
N ARG A 203 -11.04 0.51 -9.70
CA ARG A 203 -10.64 -0.45 -8.66
C ARG A 203 -10.99 0.06 -7.28
N TRP A 204 -11.56 -0.83 -6.46
CA TRP A 204 -11.97 -0.53 -5.10
C TRP A 204 -11.05 -1.23 -4.10
N PHE A 205 -10.71 -0.51 -3.04
CA PHE A 205 -10.00 -1.04 -1.89
C PHE A 205 -10.89 -0.93 -0.64
N PRO A 206 -11.04 -2.00 0.14
CA PRO A 206 -11.86 -2.01 1.35
C PRO A 206 -11.17 -1.34 2.56
N THR A 207 -9.93 -0.85 2.38
CA THR A 207 -9.18 -0.17 3.43
C THR A 207 -8.43 1.02 2.84
N PRO A 208 -8.22 2.11 3.59
CA PRO A 208 -7.40 3.25 3.17
C PRO A 208 -5.91 2.86 3.00
N ALA A 209 -5.49 1.78 3.67
CA ALA A 209 -4.18 1.19 3.44
C ALA A 209 -4.16 0.45 2.11
N LEU A 210 -3.17 0.75 1.27
CA LEU A 210 -2.88 -0.08 0.10
C LEU A 210 -2.60 -1.53 0.53
N PRO A 211 -3.09 -2.52 -0.22
CA PRO A 211 -2.84 -3.92 0.09
C PRO A 211 -1.34 -4.18 0.13
N LYS A 212 -0.84 -4.63 1.28
CA LYS A 212 0.58 -4.98 1.49
C LYS A 212 0.95 -6.30 0.80
N THR A 213 0.00 -6.97 0.16
CA THR A 213 0.12 -8.35 -0.33
C THR A 213 0.71 -8.49 -1.73
N GLU A 214 1.21 -7.40 -2.31
CA GLU A 214 2.23 -7.43 -3.37
C GLU A 214 3.46 -6.62 -2.97
N GLY A 215 3.81 -6.67 -1.68
CA GLY A 215 4.92 -5.91 -1.14
C GLY A 215 5.29 -6.36 0.27
N ARG A 216 5.98 -7.50 0.38
CA ARG A 216 7.16 -7.47 1.24
C ARG A 216 7.96 -6.25 0.77
N VAL A 217 8.15 -5.27 1.64
CA VAL A 217 9.26 -4.33 1.49
C VAL A 217 10.53 -5.15 1.72
N GLU A 218 10.89 -5.98 0.73
CA GLU A 218 12.25 -6.48 0.61
C GLU A 218 13.06 -5.26 0.18
N TRP A 219 13.77 -4.69 1.16
CA TRP A 219 15.00 -3.99 0.86
C TRP A 219 15.78 -4.84 -0.15
N ARG A 220 15.77 -4.44 -1.44
CA ARG A 220 16.71 -4.93 -2.46
C ARG A 220 18.10 -4.32 -2.22
N GLY A 221 18.55 -4.39 -0.97
CA GLY A 221 19.89 -4.13 -0.52
C GLY A 221 20.28 -5.28 0.39
N LEU A 222 20.88 -6.32 -0.19
CA LEU A 222 21.54 -7.42 0.51
C LEU A 222 20.62 -8.38 1.32
N GLY A 223 19.77 -9.17 0.65
CA GLY A 223 18.90 -10.11 1.39
C GLY A 223 18.18 -11.18 0.57
N GLY A 224 18.79 -11.72 -0.48
CA GLY A 224 18.22 -12.83 -1.24
C GLY A 224 18.78 -14.19 -0.80
N HIS A 225 17.88 -15.10 -0.40
CA HIS A 225 18.08 -16.56 -0.22
C HIS A 225 18.57 -17.09 1.14
N ILE A 226 17.94 -16.69 2.24
CA ILE A 226 17.88 -17.55 3.42
C ILE A 226 16.60 -18.40 3.34
N TYR A 227 16.65 -19.50 2.57
CA TYR A 227 15.63 -20.53 2.67
C TYR A 227 15.84 -21.29 3.99
N ALA A 228 14.78 -21.85 4.57
CA ALA A 228 14.91 -22.73 5.75
C ALA A 228 15.91 -23.87 5.51
N THR A 229 16.04 -24.31 4.26
CA THR A 229 17.07 -25.25 3.80
C THR A 229 18.47 -24.66 3.87
N THR A 230 18.69 -23.40 3.47
CA THR A 230 19.99 -22.72 3.60
C THR A 230 20.42 -22.60 5.06
N VAL A 231 19.50 -22.23 5.96
CA VAL A 231 19.79 -22.20 7.42
C VAL A 231 20.15 -23.59 7.92
N PHE A 232 19.38 -24.60 7.54
CA PHE A 232 19.64 -25.99 7.93
C PHE A 232 21.02 -26.46 7.45
N TYR A 233 21.37 -26.27 6.17
CA TYR A 233 22.69 -26.62 5.65
C TYR A 233 23.82 -25.82 6.30
N SER A 234 23.59 -24.56 6.67
CA SER A 234 24.59 -23.75 7.38
C SER A 234 24.83 -24.26 8.81
N LEU A 235 23.79 -24.66 9.54
CA LEU A 235 23.92 -25.21 10.89
C LEU A 235 24.55 -26.61 10.88
N VAL A 236 24.18 -27.45 9.91
CA VAL A 236 24.77 -28.79 9.76
C VAL A 236 26.23 -28.70 9.36
N SER A 237 26.60 -27.80 8.44
CA SER A 237 28.01 -27.62 8.05
C SER A 237 28.86 -27.03 9.17
N PHE A 238 28.32 -26.08 9.95
CA PHE A 238 28.96 -25.59 11.16
C PHE A 238 29.16 -26.70 12.21
N GLY A 239 28.11 -27.47 12.50
CA GLY A 239 28.18 -28.60 13.43
C GLY A 239 29.22 -29.64 13.02
N ALA A 240 29.25 -30.01 11.74
CA ALA A 240 30.25 -30.93 11.20
C ALA A 240 31.68 -30.37 11.35
N GLY A 241 31.87 -29.08 11.07
CA GLY A 241 33.17 -28.41 11.24
C GLY A 241 33.68 -28.44 12.68
N VAL A 242 32.81 -28.16 13.65
CA VAL A 242 33.14 -28.21 15.08
C VAL A 242 33.54 -29.62 15.51
N VAL A 243 32.82 -30.65 15.07
CA VAL A 243 33.13 -32.05 15.41
C VAL A 243 34.48 -32.47 14.83
N VAL A 244 34.73 -32.19 13.55
CA VAL A 244 36.00 -32.54 12.89
C VAL A 244 37.18 -31.81 13.54
N ALA A 245 37.03 -30.51 13.82
CA ALA A 245 38.05 -29.73 14.52
C ALA A 245 38.28 -30.24 15.95
N GLY A 246 37.22 -30.60 16.68
CA GLY A 246 37.31 -31.20 18.02
C GLY A 246 38.04 -32.54 18.00
N MET A 247 37.68 -33.43 17.08
CA MET A 247 38.34 -34.73 16.91
C MET A 247 39.82 -34.56 16.52
N TYR A 248 40.16 -33.62 15.64
CA TYR A 248 41.55 -33.40 15.25
C TYR A 248 42.39 -32.79 16.39
N THR A 249 41.83 -31.80 17.10
CA THR A 249 42.54 -31.13 18.20
C THR A 249 42.73 -32.06 19.39
N LEU A 250 41.70 -32.80 19.82
CA LEU A 250 41.79 -33.74 20.93
C LEU A 250 42.48 -35.05 20.54
N GLY A 251 42.25 -35.56 19.33
CA GLY A 251 42.76 -36.87 18.89
C GLY A 251 44.18 -36.85 18.31
N VAL A 252 44.61 -35.73 17.70
CA VAL A 252 45.92 -35.64 17.03
C VAL A 252 46.81 -34.59 17.69
N VAL A 253 46.31 -33.36 17.86
CA VAL A 253 47.15 -32.24 18.30
C VAL A 253 47.49 -32.35 19.79
N LEU A 254 46.50 -32.55 20.65
CA LEU A 254 46.67 -32.65 22.10
C LEU A 254 47.61 -33.80 22.50
N PRO A 255 47.45 -35.06 22.02
CA PRO A 255 48.39 -36.13 22.37
C PRO A 255 49.78 -35.93 21.78
N ARG A 256 49.92 -35.31 20.59
CA ARG A 256 51.24 -34.95 20.06
C ARG A 256 51.92 -33.87 20.90
N ARG A 257 51.15 -32.88 21.38
CA ARG A 257 51.63 -31.82 22.28
C ARG A 257 51.98 -32.36 23.67
N LEU A 258 51.19 -33.30 24.20
CA LEU A 258 51.45 -34.00 25.46
C LEU A 258 52.61 -35.01 25.36
N LYS A 259 52.91 -35.54 24.17
CA LYS A 259 54.14 -36.33 23.93
C LYS A 259 55.38 -35.45 23.76
N ALA A 260 55.23 -34.25 23.18
CA ALA A 260 56.33 -33.29 22.98
C ALA A 260 56.64 -32.44 24.22
N ARG A 261 55.74 -32.35 25.19
CA ARG A 261 55.98 -31.83 26.53
C ARG A 261 55.84 -32.98 27.51
N SER A 262 56.95 -33.52 28.03
CA SER A 262 56.88 -34.27 29.28
C SER A 262 56.11 -33.40 30.27
N MET A 263 55.00 -33.89 30.81
CA MET A 263 54.30 -33.21 31.89
C MET A 263 55.23 -33.25 33.10
N GLY A 264 56.12 -32.26 33.17
CA GLY A 264 56.85 -31.90 34.37
C GLY A 264 55.82 -31.53 35.42
N GLY A 265 55.57 -32.49 36.31
CA GLY A 265 55.03 -32.38 37.65
C GLY A 265 53.95 -31.32 37.90
N ALA A 266 52.68 -31.76 37.97
CA ALA A 266 51.69 -31.18 38.88
C ALA A 266 50.44 -32.08 39.03
N THR A 267 50.61 -33.35 39.42
CA THR A 267 49.58 -34.08 40.17
C THR A 267 50.28 -34.85 41.31
N PRO A 268 50.08 -34.46 42.58
CA PRO A 268 50.71 -35.10 43.72
C PRO A 268 49.88 -36.33 44.13
N LEU A 269 50.08 -37.43 43.41
CA LEU A 269 49.82 -38.79 43.88
C LEU A 269 50.74 -39.68 43.03
N GLY A 270 52.02 -39.58 43.36
CA GLY A 270 53.08 -40.40 42.80
C GLY A 270 52.94 -41.83 43.29
N TYR A 271 53.09 -42.76 42.35
CA TYR A 271 53.77 -44.04 42.51
C TYR A 271 54.31 -44.30 41.09
N GLY A 272 55.51 -43.84 40.76
CA GLY A 272 56.71 -44.54 41.17
C GLY A 272 56.78 -45.86 40.42
N LEU A 273 57.37 -45.86 39.21
CA LEU A 273 58.43 -46.79 38.80
C LEU A 273 58.77 -46.56 37.32
N SER A 274 59.91 -45.90 37.12
CA SER A 274 60.82 -46.28 36.06
C SER A 274 61.20 -47.75 36.24
N SER A 275 61.36 -48.45 35.11
CA SER A 275 61.87 -49.81 34.96
C SER A 275 60.88 -50.94 35.26
N GLY A 276 60.30 -51.47 34.16
CA GLY A 276 59.84 -52.85 34.05
C GLY A 276 58.70 -53.26 34.97
N GLY A 277 57.45 -53.17 34.51
CA GLY A 277 56.35 -53.73 35.28
C GLY A 277 54.98 -53.47 34.69
N VAL A 278 54.53 -54.42 33.88
CA VAL A 278 53.14 -54.89 33.71
C VAL A 278 52.09 -54.08 34.49
N GLY A 279 51.44 -53.14 33.78
CA GLY A 279 50.26 -52.47 34.28
C GLY A 279 49.04 -53.38 34.20
N ASN A 280 48.59 -53.89 35.35
CA ASN A 280 47.28 -54.50 35.49
C ASN A 280 46.23 -53.42 35.72
N GLY A 281 45.32 -53.28 34.74
CA GLY A 281 44.10 -52.50 34.86
C GLY A 281 42.87 -53.35 34.52
N TRP A 282 42.04 -53.59 35.55
CA TRP A 282 40.59 -53.78 35.52
C TRP A 282 39.98 -54.89 34.64
N GLY A 283 39.47 -55.96 35.30
CA GLY A 283 38.49 -56.87 34.70
C GLY A 283 38.16 -58.12 35.50
N TYR A 284 36.96 -58.14 36.10
CA TYR A 284 36.13 -59.28 36.54
C TYR A 284 36.75 -60.41 37.40
N THR A 285 36.40 -60.45 38.69
CA THR A 285 36.46 -61.68 39.50
C THR A 285 35.12 -62.42 39.42
N LYS A 286 35.17 -63.68 38.96
CA LYS A 286 34.04 -64.61 39.05
C LYS A 286 34.05 -65.22 40.45
N LYS A 287 32.88 -65.27 41.09
CA LYS A 287 32.65 -65.98 42.35
C LYS A 287 32.58 -67.48 42.04
N ASP A 288 33.45 -68.26 42.67
CA ASP A 288 33.23 -69.61 43.21
C ASP A 288 34.25 -69.84 44.33
#